data_AF-A0A5N5PMF6-F1
#
_entry.id   AF-A0A5N5PMF6-F1
#
_cell.length_a   1.000
_cell.length_b   1.000
_cell.length_c   1.000
_cell.angle_alpha   90.00
_cell.angle_beta   90.00
_cell.angle_gamma   90.00
#
_symmetry.space_group_name_H-M   'P 1'
#
loop_
_entity.id
_entity.type
_entity.pdbx_description
1 polymer ?
#
loop_
_entity_poly.entity_id
_entity_poly.type
_entity_poly.pdbx_seq_one_letter_code
_entity_poly.pdbx_strand_id
1 'polypeptide(L)'
;MDHPQEINLLTLNCWGLYLLSAQRQARLSHVGQVIASSSPQPDIVSLQECWTREDYLSIRSSTRHILPHGKFYHSGVFGAGLAILSRWPIEESSMIRYPLNGRPTAFFRGDWFVGKGVATARIRFGKGGGKKDGIIEVFNTHTHAPYEKEPHDSYICHRTAQAWEVSKLVRGARERGHLVVAMGDFNMVPGSLAHEIVAVAGGMRDVWQVVHPDSALGPVGDPAEKARGRPVPTAEENVRVNGVTSNSVYNTWRWGKGERKKLGPGKEWPVIEPDTEDPRGQRLDYIFASDGTGREDGMWTVKDVRVGMLERHPELGCSLSDHFSVEATLAFRPREEDLDLGNGVEKKKGTATVSTVSNDHYRRDVPWKERRNDLTIRDESDDQALQNGVYLRSPTGSEYNVANNASNGPERALGGDAVDIGGRLPVSTYDEILAMLHKYVVREKTQRKWRGAHFFTWVAVLIACLVGVWFVPHNYVAFILMLVSSLGLVTGTVDGLIALLFVNTELRALKEFEWEILNAKAAAGGGPMPDDSTW
;
A
#
# COMPACT_ATOMS: atom_id res chain seq x y z
N MET A 1 7.89 -31.01 -7.97
CA MET A 1 7.86 -29.89 -7.01
C MET A 1 6.48 -29.82 -6.41
N ASP A 2 6.38 -29.71 -5.08
CA ASP A 2 5.09 -29.74 -4.35
C ASP A 2 4.38 -28.36 -4.34
N HIS A 3 4.95 -27.36 -5.02
CA HIS A 3 4.40 -26.02 -5.19
C HIS A 3 4.13 -25.69 -6.67
N PRO A 4 3.14 -24.82 -6.97
CA PRO A 4 2.90 -24.31 -8.32
C PRO A 4 4.16 -23.67 -8.91
N GLN A 5 4.41 -23.93 -10.19
CA GLN A 5 5.52 -23.30 -10.93
C GLN A 5 5.23 -21.84 -11.28
N GLU A 6 3.95 -21.48 -11.37
CA GLU A 6 3.48 -20.16 -11.74
C GLU A 6 2.36 -19.73 -10.79
N ILE A 7 2.35 -18.43 -10.45
CA ILE A 7 1.28 -17.79 -9.68
C ILE A 7 0.76 -16.63 -10.51
N ASN A 8 -0.52 -16.67 -10.86
CA ASN A 8 -1.20 -15.63 -11.62
C ASN A 8 -1.91 -14.66 -10.66
N LEU A 9 -1.58 -13.38 -10.79
CA LEU A 9 -2.04 -12.29 -9.94
C LEU A 9 -2.89 -11.33 -10.77
N LEU A 10 -4.00 -10.85 -10.21
CA LEU A 10 -4.85 -9.83 -10.81
C LEU A 10 -5.24 -8.78 -9.77
N THR A 11 -5.12 -7.51 -10.10
CA THR A 11 -5.68 -6.42 -9.30
C THR A 11 -6.57 -5.51 -10.12
N LEU A 12 -7.66 -5.03 -9.51
CA LEU A 12 -8.62 -4.13 -10.14
C LEU A 12 -9.29 -3.21 -9.12
N ASN A 13 -9.24 -1.90 -9.34
CA ASN A 13 -10.20 -0.98 -8.77
C ASN A 13 -11.53 -1.12 -9.52
N CYS A 14 -12.57 -1.60 -8.85
CA CYS A 14 -13.86 -1.97 -9.45
C CYS A 14 -14.80 -0.78 -9.72
N TRP A 15 -14.51 0.39 -9.15
CA TRP A 15 -15.40 1.56 -9.18
C TRP A 15 -16.85 1.21 -8.81
N GLY A 16 -17.00 0.68 -7.59
CA GLY A 16 -18.25 0.15 -7.04
C GLY A 16 -18.95 1.10 -6.07
N LEU A 17 -18.74 2.42 -6.16
CA LEU A 17 -19.29 3.39 -5.20
C LEU A 17 -20.81 3.30 -5.16
N TYR A 18 -21.35 3.06 -3.95
CA TYR A 18 -22.79 2.94 -3.75
C TYR A 18 -23.50 4.26 -4.14
N LEU A 19 -24.56 4.15 -4.96
CA LEU A 19 -25.34 5.26 -5.54
C LEU A 19 -24.62 6.20 -6.52
N LEU A 20 -23.29 6.25 -6.53
CA LEU A 20 -22.52 7.15 -7.39
C LEU A 20 -22.04 6.49 -8.69
N SER A 21 -21.67 5.22 -8.62
CA SER A 21 -21.16 4.49 -9.78
C SER A 21 -22.28 4.12 -10.74
N ALA A 22 -22.16 4.58 -11.99
CA ALA A 22 -23.13 4.28 -13.03
C ALA A 22 -23.10 2.79 -13.40
N GLN A 23 -24.29 2.20 -13.60
CA GLN A 23 -24.47 0.80 -14.01
C GLN A 23 -23.73 -0.22 -13.12
N ARG A 24 -23.55 0.09 -11.83
CA ARG A 24 -22.70 -0.65 -10.89
C ARG A 24 -22.97 -2.15 -10.88
N GLN A 25 -24.20 -2.58 -10.62
CA GLN A 25 -24.54 -4.00 -10.46
C GLN A 25 -24.23 -4.83 -11.72
N ALA A 26 -24.62 -4.33 -12.90
CA ALA A 26 -24.35 -5.01 -14.17
C ALA A 26 -22.83 -5.14 -14.43
N ARG A 27 -22.09 -4.04 -14.24
CA ARG A 27 -20.63 -4.05 -14.39
C ARG A 27 -19.95 -5.01 -13.43
N LEU A 28 -20.23 -4.92 -12.13
CA LEU A 28 -19.54 -5.74 -11.13
C LEU A 28 -19.92 -7.22 -11.23
N SER A 29 -21.14 -7.54 -11.67
CA SER A 29 -21.50 -8.91 -12.03
C SER A 29 -20.65 -9.42 -13.21
N HIS A 30 -20.49 -8.61 -14.26
CA HIS A 30 -19.69 -8.98 -15.41
C HIS A 30 -18.18 -9.05 -15.10
N VAL A 31 -17.65 -8.19 -14.22
CA VAL A 31 -16.28 -8.30 -13.67
C VAL A 31 -16.06 -9.70 -13.09
N GLY A 32 -17.02 -10.22 -12.31
CA GLY A 32 -16.94 -11.58 -11.77
C GLY A 32 -16.88 -12.67 -12.85
N GLN A 33 -17.60 -12.48 -13.97
CA GLN A 33 -17.59 -13.39 -15.11
C GLN A 33 -16.25 -13.36 -15.86
N VAL A 34 -15.71 -12.16 -16.09
CA VAL A 34 -14.39 -11.96 -16.73
C VAL A 34 -13.29 -12.61 -15.90
N ILE A 35 -13.26 -12.39 -14.58
CA ILE A 35 -12.29 -13.05 -13.69
C ILE A 35 -12.40 -14.58 -13.80
N ALA A 36 -13.63 -15.10 -13.84
CA ALA A 36 -13.89 -16.54 -13.93
C ALA A 36 -13.43 -17.17 -15.25
N SER A 37 -13.51 -16.44 -16.37
CA SER A 37 -13.13 -16.91 -17.70
C SER A 37 -11.73 -16.46 -18.15
N SER A 38 -11.00 -15.75 -17.29
CA SER A 38 -9.66 -15.22 -17.60
C SER A 38 -8.67 -16.33 -17.94
N SER A 39 -7.79 -16.05 -18.91
CA SER A 39 -6.71 -16.96 -19.33
C SER A 39 -5.39 -16.20 -19.42
N PRO A 40 -4.33 -16.60 -18.68
CA PRO A 40 -4.32 -17.62 -17.64
C PRO A 40 -5.31 -17.31 -16.51
N GLN A 41 -5.82 -18.37 -15.90
CA GLN A 41 -6.73 -18.28 -14.76
C GLN A 41 -5.99 -17.68 -13.55
N PRO A 42 -6.54 -16.64 -12.88
CA PRO A 42 -5.90 -16.02 -11.73
C PRO A 42 -5.89 -16.99 -10.53
N ASP A 43 -4.81 -16.97 -9.76
CA ASP A 43 -4.70 -17.68 -8.49
C ASP A 43 -5.03 -16.76 -7.30
N ILE A 44 -4.74 -15.46 -7.42
CA ILE A 44 -5.04 -14.44 -6.41
C ILE A 44 -5.57 -13.18 -7.10
N VAL A 45 -6.69 -12.66 -6.57
CA VAL A 45 -7.32 -11.42 -7.05
C VAL A 45 -7.45 -10.43 -5.90
N SER A 46 -6.98 -9.21 -6.10
CA SER A 46 -7.16 -8.08 -5.18
C SER A 46 -8.11 -7.05 -5.80
N LEU A 47 -9.21 -6.73 -5.10
CA LEU A 47 -10.20 -5.77 -5.57
C LEU A 47 -10.21 -4.52 -4.69
N GLN A 48 -10.27 -3.36 -5.31
CA GLN A 48 -10.48 -2.06 -4.65
C GLN A 48 -11.84 -1.48 -5.06
N GLU A 49 -12.35 -0.55 -4.27
CA GLU A 49 -13.70 0.02 -4.41
C GLU A 49 -14.85 -1.00 -4.55
N CYS A 50 -14.67 -2.18 -3.96
CA CYS A 50 -15.76 -3.14 -3.75
C CYS A 50 -16.48 -2.76 -2.45
N TRP A 51 -17.40 -1.79 -2.52
CA TRP A 51 -17.96 -1.15 -1.32
C TRP A 51 -19.08 -1.95 -0.65
N THR A 52 -19.88 -2.67 -1.44
CA THR A 52 -21.07 -3.35 -0.92
C THR A 52 -20.85 -4.86 -0.82
N ARG A 53 -21.46 -5.47 0.20
CA ARG A 53 -21.47 -6.93 0.35
C ARG A 53 -22.21 -7.61 -0.80
N GLU A 54 -23.24 -6.96 -1.35
CA GLU A 54 -23.98 -7.46 -2.52
C GLU A 54 -23.06 -7.61 -3.73
N ASP A 55 -22.31 -6.56 -4.07
CA ASP A 55 -21.40 -6.57 -5.20
C ASP A 55 -20.27 -7.61 -5.00
N TYR A 56 -19.71 -7.70 -3.79
CA TYR A 56 -18.75 -8.74 -3.44
C TYR A 56 -19.32 -10.16 -3.63
N LEU A 57 -20.55 -10.40 -3.18
CA LEU A 57 -21.18 -11.71 -3.32
C LEU A 57 -21.50 -12.04 -4.78
N SER A 58 -21.88 -11.05 -5.59
CA SER A 58 -22.06 -11.20 -7.04
C SER A 58 -20.77 -11.70 -7.69
N ILE A 59 -19.64 -11.04 -7.41
CA ILE A 59 -18.31 -11.45 -7.91
C ILE A 59 -17.94 -12.85 -7.39
N ARG A 60 -18.11 -13.12 -6.10
CA ARG A 60 -17.83 -14.44 -5.48
C ARG A 60 -18.65 -15.56 -6.11
N SER A 61 -19.91 -15.31 -6.44
CA SER A 61 -20.78 -16.34 -7.02
C SER A 61 -20.24 -16.85 -8.35
N SER A 62 -19.68 -15.94 -9.16
CA SER A 62 -19.04 -16.25 -10.45
C SER A 62 -17.67 -16.90 -10.27
N THR A 63 -16.86 -16.45 -9.30
CA THR A 63 -15.44 -16.85 -9.20
C THR A 63 -15.16 -18.03 -8.25
N ARG A 64 -16.10 -18.42 -7.38
CA ARG A 64 -15.87 -19.42 -6.31
C ARG A 64 -15.35 -20.79 -6.77
N HIS A 65 -15.58 -21.16 -8.02
CA HIS A 65 -15.15 -22.45 -8.57
C HIS A 65 -13.66 -22.48 -8.91
N ILE A 66 -13.05 -21.30 -9.15
CA ILE A 66 -11.61 -21.13 -9.37
C ILE A 66 -10.88 -20.50 -8.16
N LEU A 67 -11.59 -19.64 -7.42
CA LEU A 67 -11.10 -18.88 -6.27
C LEU A 67 -12.03 -19.13 -5.06
N PRO A 68 -12.00 -20.34 -4.47
CA PRO A 68 -12.95 -20.74 -3.42
C PRO A 68 -12.81 -19.93 -2.13
N HIS A 69 -11.61 -19.42 -1.84
CA HIS A 69 -11.34 -18.64 -0.63
C HIS A 69 -11.48 -17.15 -0.92
N GLY A 70 -12.30 -16.44 -0.15
CA GLY A 70 -12.51 -15.02 -0.37
C GLY A 70 -12.77 -14.28 0.94
N LYS A 71 -12.16 -13.10 1.07
CA LYS A 71 -12.31 -12.21 2.21
C LYS A 71 -12.76 -10.83 1.74
N PHE A 72 -13.89 -10.39 2.26
CA PHE A 72 -14.35 -9.01 2.20
C PHE A 72 -13.90 -8.27 3.47
N TYR A 73 -13.34 -7.08 3.32
CA TYR A 73 -12.75 -6.32 4.43
C TYR A 73 -13.63 -5.16 4.84
N HIS A 74 -13.75 -4.96 6.16
CA HIS A 74 -14.53 -3.90 6.77
C HIS A 74 -13.58 -2.88 7.42
N SER A 75 -13.88 -1.59 7.25
CA SER A 75 -13.16 -0.48 7.87
C SER A 75 -14.06 0.75 7.92
N GLY A 76 -13.77 1.68 8.84
CA GLY A 76 -14.50 2.94 8.96
C GLY A 76 -16.02 2.78 9.06
N VAL A 77 -16.74 3.82 8.63
CA VAL A 77 -18.22 3.86 8.62
C VAL A 77 -18.78 3.24 7.33
N PHE A 78 -18.08 3.41 6.21
CA PHE A 78 -18.58 3.00 4.89
C PHE A 78 -17.94 1.71 4.34
N GLY A 79 -17.08 1.04 5.10
CA GLY A 79 -16.35 -0.16 4.66
C GLY A 79 -14.95 0.16 4.16
N ALA A 80 -14.11 -0.87 3.98
CA ALA A 80 -12.76 -0.69 3.44
C ALA A 80 -12.75 -0.54 1.91
N GLY A 81 -13.78 -1.05 1.23
CA GLY A 81 -13.80 -1.15 -0.23
C GLY A 81 -12.84 -2.21 -0.78
N LEU A 82 -12.28 -3.08 0.07
CA LEU A 82 -11.24 -4.04 -0.31
C LEU A 82 -11.75 -5.49 -0.23
N ALA A 83 -11.34 -6.31 -1.18
CA ALA A 83 -11.55 -7.75 -1.16
C ALA A 83 -10.32 -8.50 -1.69
N ILE A 84 -10.07 -9.70 -1.15
CA ILE A 84 -9.06 -10.64 -1.66
C ILE A 84 -9.76 -11.96 -1.96
N LEU A 85 -9.56 -12.49 -3.17
CA LEU A 85 -9.99 -13.81 -3.60
C LEU A 85 -8.74 -14.66 -3.87
N SER A 86 -8.79 -15.93 -3.50
CA SER A 86 -7.64 -16.82 -3.56
C SER A 86 -8.07 -18.24 -3.94
N ARG A 87 -7.24 -18.87 -4.77
CA ARG A 87 -7.30 -20.30 -5.09
C ARG A 87 -7.00 -21.16 -3.87
N TRP A 88 -6.08 -20.69 -3.02
CA TRP A 88 -5.61 -21.41 -1.83
C TRP A 88 -6.17 -20.84 -0.52
N PRO A 89 -6.18 -21.63 0.57
CA PRO A 89 -6.69 -21.18 1.87
C PRO A 89 -5.99 -19.92 2.38
N ILE A 90 -6.81 -18.96 2.83
CA ILE A 90 -6.36 -17.80 3.60
C ILE A 90 -6.25 -18.25 5.06
N GLU A 91 -5.04 -18.37 5.57
CA GLU A 91 -4.79 -18.83 6.95
C GLU A 91 -5.00 -17.71 7.96
N GLU A 92 -4.55 -16.51 7.61
CA GLU A 92 -4.65 -15.32 8.45
C GLU A 92 -5.00 -14.11 7.58
N SER A 93 -5.74 -13.16 8.15
CA SER A 93 -6.13 -11.95 7.44
C SER A 93 -6.42 -10.82 8.40
N SER A 94 -6.00 -9.61 8.06
CA SER A 94 -6.26 -8.40 8.86
C SER A 94 -6.59 -7.20 7.98
N MET A 95 -7.34 -6.24 8.52
CA MET A 95 -7.53 -4.92 7.91
C MET A 95 -6.78 -3.91 8.79
N ILE A 96 -5.71 -3.32 8.27
CA ILE A 96 -4.90 -2.35 9.00
C ILE A 96 -5.24 -0.96 8.45
N ARG A 97 -5.84 -0.11 9.29
CA ARG A 97 -6.19 1.27 8.91
C ARG A 97 -4.94 2.14 8.91
N TYR A 98 -4.85 3.03 7.93
CA TYR A 98 -3.80 4.05 7.96
C TYR A 98 -4.01 5.03 9.11
N PRO A 99 -2.95 5.41 9.85
CA PRO A 99 -3.04 6.42 10.88
C PRO A 99 -3.47 7.79 10.33
N LEU A 100 -3.02 8.13 9.12
CA LEU A 100 -3.37 9.35 8.40
C LEU A 100 -4.29 9.03 7.21
N ASN A 101 -5.54 9.48 7.30
CA ASN A 101 -6.65 9.02 6.45
C ASN A 101 -7.51 10.16 5.87
N GLY A 102 -6.90 11.31 5.59
CA GLY A 102 -7.60 12.50 5.11
C GLY A 102 -8.27 13.31 6.23
N ARG A 103 -9.19 14.22 5.87
CA ARG A 103 -9.77 15.22 6.79
C ARG A 103 -11.29 15.04 6.96
N PRO A 104 -11.85 15.12 8.18
CA PRO A 104 -13.29 15.04 8.42
C PRO A 104 -14.08 16.14 7.71
N THR A 105 -13.48 17.31 7.55
CA THR A 105 -14.12 18.47 6.88
C THR A 105 -14.23 18.30 5.37
N ALA A 106 -13.45 17.41 4.77
CA ALA A 106 -13.54 17.08 3.34
C ALA A 106 -14.60 15.99 3.11
N PHE A 107 -15.81 16.19 3.64
CA PHE A 107 -16.89 15.21 3.61
C PHE A 107 -17.32 14.82 2.19
N PHE A 108 -17.15 15.74 1.23
CA PHE A 108 -17.41 15.50 -0.20
C PHE A 108 -16.34 14.63 -0.89
N ARG A 109 -15.17 14.43 -0.27
CA ARG A 109 -14.11 13.52 -0.77
C ARG A 109 -14.26 12.11 -0.19
N GLY A 110 -14.73 12.01 1.05
CA GLY A 110 -15.18 10.74 1.65
C GLY A 110 -14.08 9.84 2.25
N ASP A 111 -12.81 10.07 1.92
CA ASP A 111 -11.67 9.22 2.34
C ASP A 111 -11.60 9.00 3.86
N TRP A 112 -11.90 10.04 4.63
CA TRP A 112 -11.88 9.99 6.09
C TRP A 112 -12.92 9.02 6.68
N PHE A 113 -14.12 8.99 6.09
CA PHE A 113 -15.24 8.19 6.60
C PHE A 113 -15.13 6.72 6.22
N VAL A 114 -14.45 6.44 5.11
CA VAL A 114 -14.11 5.10 4.64
C VAL A 114 -13.08 4.43 5.56
N GLY A 115 -12.10 5.21 6.05
CA GLY A 115 -10.98 4.66 6.82
C GLY A 115 -10.10 3.76 5.96
N LYS A 116 -9.45 4.35 4.94
CA LYS A 116 -8.52 3.65 4.05
C LYS A 116 -7.43 2.91 4.84
N GLY A 117 -6.87 1.89 4.21
CA GLY A 117 -5.89 1.01 4.84
C GLY A 117 -5.38 -0.05 3.89
N VAL A 118 -4.79 -1.08 4.46
CA VAL A 118 -4.27 -2.24 3.76
C VAL A 118 -4.92 -3.52 4.30
N ALA A 119 -5.53 -4.26 3.40
CA ALA A 119 -6.06 -5.59 3.63
C ALA A 119 -4.92 -6.60 3.45
N THR A 120 -4.67 -7.42 4.48
CA THR A 120 -3.63 -8.44 4.45
C THR A 120 -4.26 -9.84 4.38
N ALA A 121 -3.59 -10.74 3.68
CA ALA A 121 -3.92 -12.16 3.66
C ALA A 121 -2.63 -12.99 3.60
N ARG A 122 -2.44 -13.88 4.58
CA ARG A 122 -1.39 -14.89 4.55
C ARG A 122 -1.98 -16.18 3.98
N ILE A 123 -1.45 -16.60 2.84
CA ILE A 123 -1.99 -17.69 2.03
C ILE A 123 -0.92 -18.78 1.90
N ARG A 124 -1.28 -20.02 2.24
CA ARG A 124 -0.41 -21.17 2.04
C ARG A 124 -0.68 -21.79 0.68
N PHE A 125 0.35 -21.89 -0.16
CA PHE A 125 0.25 -22.41 -1.51
C PHE A 125 1.17 -23.64 -1.69
N GLY A 126 0.63 -24.69 -2.30
CA GLY A 126 1.30 -25.98 -2.44
C GLY A 126 0.36 -27.15 -2.18
N LYS A 127 0.82 -28.37 -2.48
CA LYS A 127 0.09 -29.63 -2.26
C LYS A 127 0.74 -30.50 -1.19
N GLY A 128 1.86 -30.06 -0.62
CA GLY A 128 2.72 -30.87 0.26
C GLY A 128 2.19 -30.99 1.68
N GLY A 129 1.35 -30.06 2.14
CA GLY A 129 0.77 -30.07 3.47
C GLY A 129 1.81 -29.78 4.55
N GLY A 130 2.02 -28.50 4.88
CA GLY A 130 2.84 -28.07 6.02
C GLY A 130 4.11 -27.32 5.60
N LYS A 131 5.28 -27.71 6.14
CA LYS A 131 6.56 -26.99 5.96
C LYS A 131 7.07 -26.96 4.50
N LYS A 132 6.58 -27.83 3.62
CA LYS A 132 6.95 -27.87 2.20
C LYS A 132 6.15 -26.90 1.32
N ASP A 133 5.02 -26.40 1.83
CA ASP A 133 4.21 -25.42 1.14
C ASP A 133 4.84 -24.03 1.25
N GLY A 134 4.73 -23.24 0.19
CA GLY A 134 5.10 -21.83 0.22
C GLY A 134 4.06 -20.99 0.95
N ILE A 135 4.50 -19.84 1.46
CA ILE A 135 3.61 -18.82 2.01
C ILE A 135 3.74 -17.60 1.11
N ILE A 136 2.58 -17.10 0.66
CA ILE A 136 2.45 -15.79 0.02
C ILE A 136 1.64 -14.88 0.93
N GLU A 137 2.20 -13.72 1.28
CA GLU A 137 1.48 -12.65 1.94
C GLU A 137 1.05 -11.59 0.91
N VAL A 138 -0.25 -11.35 0.83
CA VAL A 138 -0.88 -10.40 -0.08
C VAL A 138 -1.29 -9.16 0.69
N PHE A 139 -0.88 -8.00 0.20
CA PHE A 139 -1.24 -6.68 0.71
C PHE A 139 -2.08 -5.95 -0.34
N ASN A 140 -3.40 -5.97 -0.18
CA ASN A 140 -4.32 -5.22 -1.03
C ASN A 140 -4.54 -3.81 -0.44
N THR A 141 -4.31 -2.75 -1.20
CA THR A 141 -4.59 -1.38 -0.73
C THR A 141 -5.26 -0.49 -1.76
N HIS A 142 -5.89 0.57 -1.24
CA HIS A 142 -6.36 1.71 -2.00
C HIS A 142 -5.96 2.98 -1.24
N THR A 143 -4.81 3.57 -1.58
CA THR A 143 -4.27 4.76 -0.90
C THR A 143 -5.09 6.01 -1.24
N HIS A 144 -4.83 7.13 -0.57
CA HIS A 144 -5.55 8.38 -0.74
C HIS A 144 -5.39 8.93 -2.16
N ALA A 145 -6.47 9.40 -2.80
CA ALA A 145 -6.39 9.93 -4.16
C ALA A 145 -5.67 11.31 -4.22
N PRO A 146 -4.94 11.62 -5.31
CA PRO A 146 -4.33 12.93 -5.53
C PRO A 146 -5.40 13.90 -6.06
N TYR A 147 -6.10 14.57 -5.15
CA TYR A 147 -7.13 15.55 -5.50
C TYR A 147 -6.56 16.90 -5.99
N GLU A 148 -5.28 17.16 -5.72
CA GLU A 148 -4.58 18.40 -6.00
C GLU A 148 -3.25 18.07 -6.67
N LYS A 149 -2.77 18.94 -7.57
CA LYS A 149 -1.46 18.77 -8.19
C LYS A 149 -0.37 19.34 -7.30
N GLU A 150 0.78 18.66 -7.27
CA GLU A 150 1.98 19.19 -6.64
C GLU A 150 2.42 20.52 -7.32
N PRO A 151 3.01 21.46 -6.56
CA PRO A 151 3.43 21.37 -5.15
C PRO A 151 2.32 21.75 -4.14
N HIS A 152 1.08 21.97 -4.60
CA HIS A 152 -0.04 22.42 -3.76
C HIS A 152 -0.88 21.28 -3.19
N ASP A 153 -0.42 20.04 -3.32
CA ASP A 153 -1.14 18.88 -2.82
C ASP A 153 -1.16 18.85 -1.29
N SER A 154 -2.31 19.16 -0.72
CA SER A 154 -2.48 19.20 0.73
C SER A 154 -2.61 17.81 1.38
N TYR A 155 -2.56 16.73 0.59
CA TYR A 155 -2.65 15.32 1.00
C TYR A 155 -1.38 14.52 0.70
N ILE A 156 -0.33 15.14 0.16
CA ILE A 156 0.95 14.47 -0.09
C ILE A 156 1.53 13.83 1.18
N CYS A 157 1.40 14.49 2.34
CA CYS A 157 1.81 13.95 3.64
C CYS A 157 1.01 12.68 4.02
N HIS A 158 -0.27 12.62 3.68
CA HIS A 158 -1.11 11.44 3.92
C HIS A 158 -0.65 10.29 3.03
N ARG A 159 -0.52 10.50 1.71
CA ARG A 159 -0.06 9.45 0.80
C ARG A 159 1.34 8.94 1.15
N THR A 160 2.25 9.84 1.52
CA THR A 160 3.62 9.47 1.93
C THR A 160 3.61 8.59 3.17
N ALA A 161 2.83 8.96 4.20
CA ALA A 161 2.68 8.13 5.39
C ALA A 161 2.01 6.78 5.09
N GLN A 162 1.02 6.75 4.21
CA GLN A 162 0.36 5.51 3.78
C GLN A 162 1.32 4.58 3.03
N ALA A 163 2.12 5.11 2.11
CA ALA A 163 3.17 4.37 1.43
C ALA A 163 4.20 3.81 2.43
N TRP A 164 4.58 4.61 3.43
CA TRP A 164 5.48 4.18 4.49
C TRP A 164 4.89 3.04 5.33
N GLU A 165 3.62 3.11 5.73
CA GLU A 165 2.92 2.02 6.42
C GLU A 165 2.92 0.72 5.60
N VAL A 166 2.62 0.79 4.30
CA VAL A 166 2.71 -0.38 3.42
C VAL A 166 4.14 -0.92 3.39
N SER A 167 5.14 -0.05 3.25
CA SER A 167 6.56 -0.44 3.18
C SER A 167 7.02 -1.22 4.43
N LYS A 168 6.60 -0.81 5.63
CA LYS A 168 6.91 -1.51 6.89
C LYS A 168 6.29 -2.90 6.91
N LEU A 169 5.02 -3.00 6.50
CA LEU A 169 4.27 -4.25 6.53
C LEU A 169 4.82 -5.28 5.53
N VAL A 170 5.09 -4.85 4.29
CA VAL A 170 5.67 -5.74 3.28
C VAL A 170 7.09 -6.15 3.66
N ARG A 171 7.92 -5.22 4.19
CA ARG A 171 9.27 -5.53 4.67
C ARG A 171 9.25 -6.56 5.80
N GLY A 172 8.37 -6.37 6.80
CA GLY A 172 8.23 -7.32 7.90
C GLY A 172 7.78 -8.72 7.43
N ALA A 173 6.95 -8.81 6.39
CA ALA A 173 6.58 -10.09 5.78
C ALA A 173 7.73 -10.74 5.00
N ARG A 174 8.53 -9.94 4.28
CA ARG A 174 9.73 -10.42 3.57
C ARG A 174 10.78 -10.94 4.53
N GLU A 175 11.02 -10.25 5.65
CA GLU A 175 11.99 -10.66 6.67
C GLU A 175 11.62 -12.01 7.33
N ARG A 176 10.34 -12.41 7.27
CA ARG A 176 9.89 -13.77 7.66
C ARG A 176 10.14 -14.84 6.60
N GLY A 177 10.72 -14.47 5.45
CA GLY A 177 11.00 -15.38 4.33
C GLY A 177 9.80 -15.72 3.46
N HIS A 178 8.69 -14.98 3.57
CA HIS A 178 7.52 -15.20 2.73
C HIS A 178 7.70 -14.60 1.33
N LEU A 179 7.02 -15.18 0.32
CA LEU A 179 6.75 -14.46 -0.91
C LEU A 179 5.78 -13.33 -0.58
N VAL A 180 6.06 -12.11 -1.01
CA VAL A 180 5.23 -10.95 -0.70
C VAL A 180 4.75 -10.33 -1.99
N VAL A 181 3.47 -10.00 -2.05
CA VAL A 181 2.90 -9.20 -3.13
C VAL A 181 2.07 -8.06 -2.55
N ALA A 182 2.31 -6.84 -3.02
CA ALA A 182 1.47 -5.69 -2.70
C ALA A 182 0.74 -5.24 -3.97
N MET A 183 -0.58 -5.21 -3.90
CA MET A 183 -1.46 -5.09 -5.06
C MET A 183 -2.50 -4.01 -4.80
N GLY A 184 -2.88 -3.27 -5.84
CA GLY A 184 -4.03 -2.38 -5.77
C GLY A 184 -3.81 -1.02 -6.40
N ASP A 185 -4.70 -0.10 -6.06
CA ASP A 185 -4.68 1.28 -6.51
C ASP A 185 -3.87 2.11 -5.52
N PHE A 186 -2.63 2.42 -5.90
CA PHE A 186 -1.72 3.20 -5.05
C PHE A 186 -1.83 4.69 -5.31
N ASN A 187 -2.70 5.14 -6.22
CA ASN A 187 -2.96 6.56 -6.48
C ASN A 187 -1.66 7.38 -6.65
N MET A 188 -0.67 6.76 -7.28
CA MET A 188 0.68 7.29 -7.46
C MET A 188 1.19 6.97 -8.86
N VAL A 189 2.13 7.76 -9.36
CA VAL A 189 2.78 7.53 -10.65
C VAL A 189 4.17 6.90 -10.46
N PRO A 190 4.71 6.19 -11.47
CA PRO A 190 6.02 5.54 -11.35
C PRO A 190 7.14 6.55 -11.06
N GLY A 191 8.06 6.22 -10.16
CA GLY A 191 9.15 7.11 -9.77
C GLY A 191 8.76 8.29 -8.87
N SER A 192 7.49 8.40 -8.45
CA SER A 192 7.12 9.33 -7.38
C SER A 192 7.67 8.88 -6.02
N LEU A 193 7.80 9.79 -5.06
CA LEU A 193 8.27 9.49 -3.70
C LEU A 193 7.51 8.32 -3.04
N ALA A 194 6.18 8.27 -3.20
CA ALA A 194 5.37 7.18 -2.66
C ALA A 194 5.70 5.83 -3.32
N HIS A 195 5.97 5.83 -4.63
CA HIS A 195 6.38 4.64 -5.37
C HIS A 195 7.75 4.14 -4.89
N GLU A 196 8.71 5.06 -4.75
CA GLU A 196 10.05 4.74 -4.23
C GLU A 196 10.03 4.22 -2.79
N ILE A 197 9.17 4.76 -1.91
CA ILE A 197 9.02 4.25 -0.55
C ILE A 197 8.56 2.78 -0.57
N VAL A 198 7.56 2.43 -1.38
CA VAL A 198 7.06 1.05 -1.45
C VAL A 198 8.10 0.11 -2.07
N ALA A 199 8.75 0.53 -3.16
CA ALA A 199 9.75 -0.27 -3.86
C ALA A 199 11.05 -0.41 -3.05
N VAL A 200 11.68 0.70 -2.67
CA VAL A 200 13.00 0.70 -2.04
C VAL A 200 12.90 0.36 -0.55
N ALA A 201 12.16 1.15 0.23
CA ALA A 201 12.09 0.94 1.68
C ALA A 201 11.33 -0.35 2.06
N GLY A 202 10.39 -0.78 1.21
CA GLY A 202 9.71 -2.07 1.34
C GLY A 202 10.53 -3.26 0.84
N GLY A 203 11.60 -3.03 0.09
CA GLY A 203 12.38 -4.07 -0.57
C GLY A 203 11.55 -4.87 -1.58
N MET A 204 10.72 -4.18 -2.35
CA MET A 204 9.82 -4.75 -3.35
C MET A 204 10.22 -4.30 -4.75
N ARG A 205 9.81 -5.03 -5.78
CA ARG A 205 10.00 -4.63 -7.18
C ARG A 205 8.64 -4.38 -7.84
N ASP A 206 8.52 -3.26 -8.55
CA ASP A 206 7.39 -3.02 -9.44
C ASP A 206 7.48 -4.01 -10.60
N VAL A 207 6.56 -4.98 -10.66
CA VAL A 207 6.65 -6.05 -11.69
C VAL A 207 6.54 -5.49 -13.10
N TRP A 208 5.86 -4.36 -13.27
CA TRP A 208 5.75 -3.71 -14.57
C TRP A 208 7.09 -3.14 -15.02
N GLN A 209 7.81 -2.43 -14.13
CA GLN A 209 9.13 -1.88 -14.47
C GLN A 209 10.22 -2.95 -14.60
N VAL A 210 10.03 -4.14 -14.02
CA VAL A 210 10.92 -5.28 -14.29
C VAL A 210 10.86 -5.70 -15.77
N VAL A 211 9.67 -5.67 -16.39
CA VAL A 211 9.49 -6.07 -17.79
C VAL A 211 9.65 -4.87 -18.75
N HIS A 212 9.19 -3.69 -18.34
CA HIS A 212 9.22 -2.45 -19.09
C HIS A 212 9.94 -1.35 -18.29
N PRO A 213 11.28 -1.44 -18.13
CA PRO A 213 12.06 -0.51 -17.33
C PRO A 213 11.94 0.94 -17.83
N ASP A 214 11.72 1.10 -19.14
CA ASP A 214 11.56 2.37 -19.79
C ASP A 214 10.11 2.88 -19.87
N SER A 215 9.14 2.23 -19.22
CA SER A 215 7.73 2.68 -19.21
C SER A 215 7.57 4.14 -18.76
N ALA A 216 6.48 4.79 -19.18
CA ALA A 216 6.20 6.20 -18.82
C ALA A 216 6.19 6.41 -17.29
N LEU A 217 6.71 7.56 -16.85
CA LEU A 217 6.72 7.98 -15.44
C LEU A 217 5.43 8.71 -15.04
N GLY A 218 4.58 9.04 -16.01
CA GLY A 218 3.34 9.76 -15.80
C GLY A 218 2.68 10.12 -17.13
N PRO A 219 1.55 10.87 -17.11
CA PRO A 219 0.97 11.41 -18.33
C PRO A 219 1.93 12.40 -19.00
N VAL A 220 1.73 12.74 -20.28
CA VAL A 220 2.63 13.64 -21.05
C VAL A 220 2.88 14.99 -20.38
N GLY A 221 1.90 15.50 -19.63
CA GLY A 221 2.02 16.75 -18.89
C GLY A 221 2.75 16.67 -17.54
N ASP A 222 3.14 15.46 -17.10
CA ASP A 222 3.89 15.25 -15.87
C ASP A 222 5.31 15.83 -15.99
N PRO A 223 5.84 16.53 -14.97
CA PRO A 223 7.18 17.11 -15.03
C PRO A 223 8.29 16.09 -15.33
N ALA A 224 8.22 14.88 -14.75
CA ALA A 224 9.23 13.85 -14.94
C ALA A 224 9.17 13.27 -16.35
N GLU A 225 7.96 12.99 -16.86
CA GLU A 225 7.79 12.48 -18.23
C GLU A 225 8.13 13.56 -19.28
N LYS A 226 7.72 14.81 -19.04
CA LYS A 226 8.06 15.94 -19.91
C LYS A 226 9.57 16.16 -20.01
N ALA A 227 10.31 15.96 -18.92
CA ALA A 227 11.77 16.06 -18.92
C ALA A 227 12.46 14.99 -19.79
N ARG A 228 11.81 13.85 -20.04
CA ARG A 228 12.31 12.80 -20.95
C ARG A 228 12.16 13.17 -22.43
N GLY A 229 11.32 14.16 -22.76
CA GLY A 229 11.14 14.65 -24.13
C GLY A 229 10.63 13.59 -25.12
N ARG A 230 9.87 12.60 -24.64
CA ARG A 230 9.34 11.52 -25.47
C ARG A 230 8.11 11.97 -26.28
N PRO A 231 7.84 11.34 -27.44
CA PRO A 231 6.61 11.57 -28.19
C PRO A 231 5.35 11.29 -27.36
N VAL A 232 4.21 11.85 -27.79
CA VAL A 232 2.91 11.49 -27.22
C VAL A 232 2.65 10.01 -27.50
N PRO A 233 2.42 9.17 -26.48
CA PRO A 233 2.19 7.75 -26.69
C PRO A 233 0.81 7.51 -27.31
N THR A 234 0.71 6.44 -28.08
CA THR A 234 -0.58 5.96 -28.60
C THR A 234 -1.36 5.20 -27.53
N ALA A 235 -2.65 4.97 -27.77
CA ALA A 235 -3.51 4.18 -26.89
C ALA A 235 -2.97 2.75 -26.71
N GLU A 236 -2.49 2.11 -27.79
CA GLU A 236 -1.89 0.78 -27.72
C GLU A 236 -0.53 0.77 -27.00
N GLU A 237 0.34 1.75 -27.27
CA GLU A 237 1.61 1.87 -26.55
C GLU A 237 1.39 2.07 -25.04
N ASN A 238 0.40 2.88 -24.67
CA ASN A 238 0.05 3.11 -23.28
C ASN A 238 -0.34 1.84 -22.54
N VAL A 239 -1.12 0.97 -23.17
CA VAL A 239 -1.56 -0.29 -22.58
C VAL A 239 -0.44 -1.34 -22.58
N ARG A 240 0.27 -1.48 -23.71
CA ARG A 240 1.26 -2.57 -23.91
C ARG A 240 2.62 -2.31 -23.27
N VAL A 241 3.04 -1.04 -23.20
CA VAL A 241 4.40 -0.66 -22.76
C VAL A 241 4.34 0.15 -21.48
N ASN A 242 3.50 1.19 -21.43
CA ASN A 242 3.48 2.10 -20.27
C ASN A 242 2.70 1.55 -19.06
N GLY A 243 1.83 0.57 -19.29
CA GLY A 243 0.99 -0.03 -18.25
C GLY A 243 -0.11 0.90 -17.75
N VAL A 244 -0.68 1.71 -18.65
CA VAL A 244 -1.74 2.66 -18.31
C VAL A 244 -2.99 1.92 -17.86
N THR A 245 -3.41 2.17 -16.63
CA THR A 245 -4.59 1.55 -16.01
C THR A 245 -5.74 2.54 -15.86
N SER A 246 -5.47 3.84 -15.88
CA SER A 246 -6.48 4.88 -15.73
C SER A 246 -6.29 5.96 -16.78
N ASN A 247 -7.33 6.74 -17.01
CA ASN A 247 -7.33 7.91 -17.90
C ASN A 247 -7.16 7.67 -19.40
N SER A 248 -6.97 6.42 -19.83
CA SER A 248 -6.78 6.11 -21.23
C SER A 248 -7.99 6.47 -22.08
N VAL A 249 -7.75 6.82 -23.34
CA VAL A 249 -8.80 6.97 -24.36
C VAL A 249 -9.60 5.69 -24.60
N TYR A 250 -9.08 4.51 -24.27
CA TYR A 250 -9.87 3.27 -24.28
C TYR A 250 -10.94 3.22 -23.19
N ASN A 251 -10.76 3.96 -22.09
CA ASN A 251 -11.67 3.95 -20.98
C ASN A 251 -12.86 4.89 -21.22
N THR A 252 -14.03 4.31 -21.45
CA THR A 252 -15.26 5.05 -21.77
C THR A 252 -15.72 6.01 -20.66
N TRP A 253 -15.27 5.82 -19.41
CA TRP A 253 -15.61 6.74 -18.31
C TRP A 253 -14.88 8.07 -18.41
N ARG A 254 -13.77 8.14 -19.16
CA ARG A 254 -13.11 9.41 -19.50
C ARG A 254 -13.72 10.15 -20.68
N TRP A 255 -14.53 9.49 -21.49
CA TRP A 255 -15.11 10.10 -22.68
C TRP A 255 -16.02 11.28 -22.36
N GLY A 256 -16.19 12.17 -23.33
CA GLY A 256 -17.10 13.30 -23.21
C GLY A 256 -18.54 12.84 -23.00
N LYS A 257 -19.37 13.68 -22.37
CA LYS A 257 -20.80 13.38 -22.15
C LYS A 257 -21.52 13.02 -23.46
N GLY A 258 -21.16 13.63 -24.58
CA GLY A 258 -21.75 13.33 -25.90
C GLY A 258 -21.39 11.94 -26.42
N GLU A 259 -20.15 11.49 -26.23
CA GLU A 259 -19.68 10.17 -26.66
C GLU A 259 -20.28 9.06 -25.80
N ARG A 260 -20.33 9.27 -24.47
CA ARG A 260 -20.97 8.29 -23.56
C ARG A 260 -22.46 8.09 -23.87
N LYS A 261 -23.16 9.08 -24.44
CA LYS A 261 -24.55 8.91 -24.90
C LYS A 261 -24.70 7.95 -26.08
N LYS A 262 -23.61 7.68 -26.81
CA LYS A 262 -23.57 6.68 -27.90
C LYS A 262 -23.49 5.24 -27.36
N LEU A 263 -23.21 5.07 -26.07
CA LEU A 263 -23.21 3.77 -25.40
C LEU A 263 -24.62 3.31 -25.02
N GLY A 264 -24.74 2.03 -24.70
CA GLY A 264 -25.96 1.37 -24.26
C GLY A 264 -26.45 0.27 -25.21
N PRO A 265 -27.50 -0.47 -24.78
CA PRO A 265 -28.01 -1.63 -25.50
C PRO A 265 -28.46 -1.33 -26.93
N GLY A 266 -28.12 -2.21 -27.86
CA GLY A 266 -28.55 -2.14 -29.26
C GLY A 266 -27.90 -1.03 -30.09
N LYS A 267 -26.86 -0.36 -29.58
CA LYS A 267 -26.11 0.66 -30.31
C LYS A 267 -24.78 0.12 -30.81
N GLU A 268 -24.35 0.61 -31.96
CA GLU A 268 -22.95 0.47 -32.39
C GLU A 268 -22.08 1.46 -31.62
N TRP A 269 -21.03 0.95 -30.99
CA TRP A 269 -20.17 1.77 -30.14
C TRP A 269 -18.91 2.20 -30.88
N PRO A 270 -18.40 3.43 -30.64
CA PRO A 270 -17.16 3.88 -31.26
C PRO A 270 -15.99 2.94 -30.95
N VAL A 271 -15.26 2.51 -31.98
CA VAL A 271 -13.95 1.85 -31.83
C VAL A 271 -12.89 2.93 -31.73
N ILE A 272 -11.90 2.73 -30.86
CA ILE A 272 -10.74 3.60 -30.75
C ILE A 272 -9.61 2.90 -31.47
N GLU A 273 -9.01 3.57 -32.45
CA GLU A 273 -7.92 3.01 -33.23
C GLU A 273 -6.65 2.91 -32.35
N PRO A 274 -5.85 1.84 -32.49
CA PRO A 274 -4.65 1.62 -31.67
C PRO A 274 -3.63 2.76 -31.66
N ASP A 275 -3.54 3.50 -32.77
CA ASP A 275 -2.62 4.62 -32.99
C ASP A 275 -3.17 5.97 -32.48
N THR A 276 -4.38 6.01 -31.92
CA THR A 276 -4.95 7.23 -31.33
C THR A 276 -4.04 7.77 -30.23
N GLU A 277 -3.69 9.05 -30.29
CA GLU A 277 -2.90 9.71 -29.24
C GLU A 277 -3.60 9.67 -27.87
N ASP A 278 -2.87 9.26 -26.83
CA ASP A 278 -3.39 9.12 -25.48
C ASP A 278 -2.52 9.86 -24.44
N PRO A 279 -2.48 11.21 -24.48
CA PRO A 279 -1.55 12.00 -23.66
C PRO A 279 -1.90 12.01 -22.18
N ARG A 280 -3.08 11.51 -21.79
CA ARG A 280 -3.61 11.59 -20.43
C ARG A 280 -3.54 10.27 -19.67
N GLY A 281 -3.15 9.17 -20.31
CA GLY A 281 -3.02 7.87 -19.67
C GLY A 281 -2.14 7.92 -18.41
N GLN A 282 -2.55 7.19 -17.38
CA GLN A 282 -1.83 7.11 -16.10
C GLN A 282 -1.75 5.66 -15.63
N ARG A 283 -0.61 5.26 -15.08
CA ARG A 283 -0.46 4.02 -14.31
C ARG A 283 -0.61 4.34 -12.83
N LEU A 284 -1.73 3.92 -12.24
CA LEU A 284 -2.05 4.15 -10.83
C LEU A 284 -2.18 2.86 -10.03
N ASP A 285 -2.42 1.75 -10.72
CA ASP A 285 -2.57 0.42 -10.14
C ASP A 285 -1.28 -0.37 -10.32
N TYR A 286 -0.89 -1.11 -9.29
CA TYR A 286 0.40 -1.79 -9.25
C TYR A 286 0.30 -3.20 -8.69
N ILE A 287 1.24 -4.04 -9.13
CA ILE A 287 1.64 -5.26 -8.44
C ILE A 287 3.13 -5.07 -8.12
N PHE A 288 3.45 -4.99 -6.83
CA PHE A 288 4.81 -5.09 -6.33
C PHE A 288 5.04 -6.51 -5.85
N ALA A 289 6.19 -7.11 -6.16
CA ALA A 289 6.53 -8.46 -5.73
C ALA A 289 7.93 -8.51 -5.12
N SER A 290 8.11 -9.40 -4.14
CA SER A 290 9.42 -9.85 -3.70
C SER A 290 9.87 -11.08 -4.49
N ASP A 291 11.17 -11.34 -4.47
CA ASP A 291 11.82 -12.55 -4.99
C ASP A 291 11.62 -13.80 -4.12
N GLY A 292 11.12 -13.63 -2.88
CA GLY A 292 11.00 -14.69 -1.90
C GLY A 292 12.35 -15.12 -1.28
N THR A 293 13.27 -14.17 -1.07
CA THR A 293 14.66 -14.34 -0.55
C THR A 293 14.88 -15.19 0.72
N GLY A 294 13.84 -15.75 1.35
CA GLY A 294 13.98 -16.73 2.44
C GLY A 294 13.98 -18.19 1.99
N ARG A 295 13.85 -18.46 0.69
CA ARG A 295 13.77 -19.81 0.14
C ARG A 295 15.13 -20.35 -0.26
N GLU A 296 15.48 -21.53 0.26
CA GLU A 296 16.71 -22.24 -0.12
C GLU A 296 16.62 -22.89 -1.52
N ASP A 297 15.40 -23.19 -1.97
CA ASP A 297 15.13 -23.99 -3.18
C ASP A 297 15.04 -23.19 -4.49
N GLY A 298 15.03 -21.85 -4.43
CA GLY A 298 14.95 -21.00 -5.62
C GLY A 298 14.38 -19.62 -5.34
N MET A 299 14.06 -18.90 -6.42
CA MET A 299 13.50 -17.54 -6.37
C MET A 299 12.32 -17.37 -7.32
N TRP A 300 11.48 -16.37 -7.05
CA TRP A 300 10.41 -15.97 -7.96
C TRP A 300 10.91 -14.91 -8.95
N THR A 301 10.42 -14.98 -10.18
CA THR A 301 10.76 -14.05 -11.27
C THR A 301 9.49 -13.60 -11.99
N VAL A 302 9.53 -12.44 -12.66
CA VAL A 302 8.38 -11.97 -13.43
C VAL A 302 8.40 -12.66 -14.80
N LYS A 303 7.38 -13.47 -15.08
CA LYS A 303 7.24 -14.15 -16.38
C LYS A 303 6.53 -13.24 -17.39
N ASP A 304 5.40 -12.66 -16.97
CA ASP A 304 4.51 -11.87 -17.82
C ASP A 304 3.82 -10.77 -17.02
N VAL A 305 3.51 -9.64 -17.66
CA VAL A 305 2.69 -8.55 -17.14
C VAL A 305 1.80 -8.00 -18.25
N ARG A 306 0.57 -7.62 -17.93
CA ARG A 306 -0.35 -6.98 -18.87
C ARG A 306 -1.39 -6.12 -18.18
N VAL A 307 -1.89 -5.13 -18.91
CA VAL A 307 -3.15 -4.45 -18.58
C VAL A 307 -4.27 -5.32 -19.12
N GLY A 308 -5.22 -5.69 -18.26
CA GLY A 308 -6.37 -6.51 -18.60
C GLY A 308 -7.69 -5.74 -18.46
N MET A 309 -8.81 -6.45 -18.66
CA MET A 309 -10.16 -5.89 -18.57
C MET A 309 -10.39 -4.64 -19.45
N LEU A 310 -9.76 -4.63 -20.63
CA LEU A 310 -9.93 -3.58 -21.64
C LEU A 310 -11.26 -3.70 -22.38
N GLU A 311 -11.87 -4.90 -22.32
CA GLU A 311 -13.15 -5.18 -22.93
C GLU A 311 -14.29 -4.34 -22.31
N ARG A 312 -15.33 -4.17 -23.12
CA ARG A 312 -16.53 -3.44 -22.75
C ARG A 312 -17.60 -4.41 -22.30
N HIS A 313 -18.48 -3.95 -21.42
CA HIS A 313 -19.66 -4.71 -21.03
C HIS A 313 -20.49 -5.05 -22.29
N PRO A 314 -20.83 -6.32 -22.55
CA PRO A 314 -21.36 -6.80 -23.83
C PRO A 314 -22.72 -6.23 -24.21
N GLU A 315 -23.49 -5.73 -23.24
CA GLU A 315 -24.77 -5.05 -23.51
C GLU A 315 -24.69 -3.52 -23.36
N LEU A 316 -23.79 -3.00 -22.52
CA LEU A 316 -23.80 -1.58 -22.15
C LEU A 316 -22.77 -0.78 -22.93
N GLY A 317 -21.73 -1.42 -23.46
CA GLY A 317 -20.66 -0.79 -24.22
C GLY A 317 -19.71 0.07 -23.41
N CYS A 318 -19.93 0.18 -22.10
CA CYS A 318 -19.03 0.89 -21.19
C CYS A 318 -17.93 -0.04 -20.67
N SER A 319 -16.82 0.56 -20.27
CA SER A 319 -15.71 -0.09 -19.58
C SER A 319 -16.19 -0.64 -18.24
N LEU A 320 -15.62 -1.77 -17.81
CA LEU A 320 -16.08 -2.45 -16.60
C LEU A 320 -15.76 -1.69 -15.31
N SER A 321 -14.76 -0.82 -15.34
CA SER A 321 -14.42 0.14 -14.32
C SER A 321 -13.79 1.39 -14.96
N ASP A 322 -13.66 2.50 -14.21
CA ASP A 322 -12.86 3.65 -14.64
C ASP A 322 -11.35 3.39 -14.54
N HIS A 323 -10.97 2.21 -14.04
CA HIS A 323 -9.64 1.60 -14.12
C HIS A 323 -9.67 0.31 -14.95
N PHE A 324 -8.52 -0.06 -15.51
CA PHE A 324 -8.24 -1.37 -16.09
C PHE A 324 -7.47 -2.24 -15.09
N SER A 325 -7.50 -3.56 -15.24
CA SER A 325 -6.77 -4.45 -14.34
C SER A 325 -5.27 -4.42 -14.62
N VAL A 326 -4.47 -4.70 -13.59
CA VAL A 326 -3.07 -5.12 -13.76
C VAL A 326 -2.99 -6.60 -13.46
N GLU A 327 -2.38 -7.34 -14.37
CA GLU A 327 -2.22 -8.79 -14.30
C GLU A 327 -0.75 -9.16 -14.43
N ALA A 328 -0.29 -10.12 -13.63
CA ALA A 328 1.08 -10.58 -13.66
C ALA A 328 1.18 -12.08 -13.39
N THR A 329 2.12 -12.74 -14.05
CA THR A 329 2.49 -14.13 -13.75
C THR A 329 3.88 -14.14 -13.14
N LEU A 330 3.98 -14.61 -11.89
CA LEU A 330 5.26 -14.93 -11.27
C LEU A 330 5.61 -16.38 -11.58
N ALA A 331 6.86 -16.63 -11.99
CA ALA A 331 7.37 -17.98 -12.22
C ALA A 331 8.50 -18.31 -11.25
N PHE A 332 8.44 -19.51 -10.68
CA PHE A 332 9.48 -20.03 -9.81
C PHE A 332 10.69 -20.48 -10.64
N ARG A 333 11.88 -20.10 -10.21
CA ARG A 333 13.16 -20.51 -10.76
C ARG A 333 13.91 -21.28 -9.69
N PRO A 334 14.08 -22.61 -9.84
CA PRO A 334 14.93 -23.38 -8.95
C PRO A 334 16.33 -22.80 -8.93
N ARG A 335 16.97 -22.80 -7.77
CA ARG A 335 18.41 -22.53 -7.71
C ARG A 335 19.11 -23.67 -8.46
N GLU A 336 19.97 -23.35 -9.43
CA GLU A 336 20.83 -24.37 -10.03
C GLU A 336 21.67 -24.97 -8.89
N GLU A 337 21.46 -26.24 -8.57
CA GLU A 337 22.49 -27.02 -7.90
C GLU A 337 23.70 -26.98 -8.84
N ASP A 338 24.90 -26.72 -8.32
CA ASP A 338 26.15 -26.96 -9.03
C ASP A 338 26.07 -28.40 -9.58
N LEU A 339 25.64 -28.54 -10.83
CA LEU A 339 25.77 -29.78 -11.56
C LEU A 339 27.26 -29.98 -11.63
N ASP A 340 27.74 -30.90 -10.78
CA ASP A 340 29.08 -31.43 -10.75
C ASP A 340 29.41 -31.86 -12.18
N LEU A 341 29.95 -30.91 -12.96
CA LEU A 341 30.59 -31.16 -14.23
C LEU A 341 31.78 -32.01 -13.85
N GLY A 342 31.57 -33.33 -13.96
CA GLY A 342 32.53 -34.36 -13.64
C GLY A 342 33.86 -34.10 -14.34
N ASN A 343 34.72 -33.34 -13.68
CA ASN A 343 36.14 -33.29 -13.92
C ASN A 343 36.75 -33.92 -12.70
N GLY A 344 37.03 -35.22 -12.83
CA GLY A 344 37.84 -35.97 -11.88
C GLY A 344 39.17 -35.25 -11.68
N VAL A 345 39.30 -34.57 -10.55
CA VAL A 345 40.59 -34.24 -9.97
C VAL A 345 40.58 -34.83 -8.57
N GLU A 346 41.32 -35.93 -8.43
CA GLU A 346 41.61 -36.56 -7.14
C GLU A 346 42.10 -35.49 -6.14
N LYS A 347 41.26 -35.16 -5.15
CA LYS A 347 41.73 -34.45 -3.96
C LYS A 347 42.52 -35.45 -3.10
N LYS A 348 43.85 -35.42 -3.23
CA LYS A 348 44.76 -36.05 -2.28
C LYS A 348 44.44 -35.59 -0.86
N LYS A 349 44.18 -36.54 0.04
CA LYS A 349 44.08 -36.34 1.49
C LYS A 349 45.40 -35.78 2.02
N GLY A 350 45.41 -34.50 2.37
CA GLY A 350 46.44 -33.89 3.21
C GLY A 350 45.97 -33.87 4.65
N THR A 351 46.59 -34.70 5.48
CA THR A 351 46.41 -34.79 6.93
C THR A 351 46.86 -33.48 7.58
N ALA A 352 45.97 -32.81 8.32
CA ALA A 352 46.35 -31.76 9.26
C ALA A 352 45.77 -32.08 10.64
N THR A 353 46.67 -32.39 11.55
CA THR A 353 46.49 -32.73 12.96
C THR A 353 45.89 -31.57 13.75
N VAL A 354 44.79 -31.83 14.47
CA VAL A 354 44.26 -30.93 15.50
C VAL A 354 44.97 -31.25 16.81
N SER A 355 45.81 -30.33 17.29
CA SER A 355 46.32 -30.35 18.66
C SER A 355 45.33 -29.67 19.59
N THR A 356 44.80 -30.46 20.51
CA THR A 356 44.02 -30.05 21.67
C THR A 356 44.88 -29.31 22.69
N VAL A 357 44.41 -28.17 23.19
CA VAL A 357 44.75 -27.70 24.54
C VAL A 357 43.49 -27.20 25.23
N SER A 358 43.24 -27.83 26.37
CA SER A 358 42.20 -27.65 27.36
C SER A 358 42.23 -26.29 28.07
N ASN A 359 41.06 -25.83 28.54
CA ASN A 359 40.92 -25.57 29.96
C ASN A 359 39.47 -25.71 30.44
N ASP A 360 39.29 -26.66 31.35
CA ASP A 360 38.11 -26.88 32.17
C ASP A 360 37.93 -25.78 33.23
N HIS A 361 36.74 -25.80 33.86
CA HIS A 361 36.35 -25.34 35.21
C HIS A 361 35.35 -24.16 35.22
N TYR A 362 34.05 -24.44 35.29
CA TYR A 362 33.35 -24.82 36.53
C TYR A 362 31.90 -25.21 36.21
N ARG A 363 31.53 -26.42 36.64
CA ARG A 363 30.17 -26.97 36.63
C ARG A 363 29.69 -26.94 38.07
N ARG A 364 28.49 -26.42 38.36
CA ARG A 364 27.71 -26.77 39.55
C ARG A 364 26.21 -26.69 39.25
N ASP A 365 25.59 -27.87 39.29
CA ASP A 365 24.17 -28.14 39.53
C ASP A 365 23.76 -27.53 40.91
N VAL A 366 22.48 -27.26 41.28
CA VAL A 366 21.36 -28.17 41.64
C VAL A 366 20.08 -27.31 41.97
N PRO A 367 18.91 -27.83 42.46
CA PRO A 367 17.69 -28.30 41.76
C PRO A 367 16.35 -27.57 42.13
N TRP A 368 15.25 -28.01 41.49
CA TRP A 368 13.84 -27.63 41.73
C TRP A 368 13.20 -28.19 43.04
N LYS A 369 12.42 -27.36 43.77
CA LYS A 369 11.13 -27.72 44.44
C LYS A 369 10.39 -26.54 45.16
N GLU A 370 9.06 -26.55 44.99
CA GLU A 370 7.91 -25.87 45.64
C GLU A 370 8.05 -25.03 46.94
N ARG A 371 7.41 -23.83 47.00
CA ARG A 371 6.19 -23.53 47.80
C ARG A 371 5.72 -22.05 47.71
N ARG A 372 4.49 -21.83 48.21
CA ARG A 372 3.52 -20.72 48.03
C ARG A 372 3.78 -19.44 48.87
N ASN A 373 3.11 -18.36 48.42
CA ASN A 373 2.58 -17.17 49.12
C ASN A 373 3.50 -16.33 50.02
N ASP A 374 3.76 -15.07 49.65
CA ASP A 374 3.29 -13.89 50.40
C ASP A 374 3.38 -12.60 49.54
N LEU A 375 2.54 -11.62 49.87
CA LEU A 375 2.45 -10.28 49.29
C LEU A 375 3.34 -9.28 50.07
N THR A 376 3.68 -8.16 49.41
CA THR A 376 4.36 -6.94 49.91
C THR A 376 5.89 -7.09 50.04
N ILE A 377 6.73 -6.22 49.46
CA ILE A 377 6.91 -4.77 49.68
C ILE A 377 7.62 -4.19 48.43
N ARG A 378 7.28 -2.94 48.07
CA ARG A 378 7.97 -2.15 47.04
C ARG A 378 9.45 -1.98 47.43
N ASP A 379 10.36 -2.33 46.53
CA ASP A 379 11.80 -2.08 46.71
C ASP A 379 12.34 -1.28 45.52
N GLU A 380 13.08 -0.21 45.81
CA GLU A 380 13.59 0.82 44.88
C GLU A 380 14.85 0.34 44.12
N SER A 381 14.89 -0.92 43.68
CA SER A 381 16.04 -1.51 42.97
C SER A 381 15.77 -2.00 41.54
N ASP A 382 14.54 -1.83 41.04
CA ASP A 382 14.17 -2.16 39.66
C ASP A 382 14.58 -1.10 38.60
N ASP A 383 15.10 0.06 39.02
CA ASP A 383 15.46 1.16 38.12
C ASP A 383 16.85 1.02 37.46
N GLN A 384 17.62 -0.02 37.79
CA GLN A 384 18.93 -0.27 37.15
C GLN A 384 18.89 -1.34 36.05
N ALA A 385 17.79 -2.09 35.92
CA ALA A 385 17.59 -3.06 34.82
C ALA A 385 17.02 -2.41 33.54
N LEU A 386 16.46 -1.20 33.64
CA LEU A 386 15.97 -0.41 32.50
C LEU A 386 17.06 0.41 31.78
N GLN A 387 18.27 0.52 32.36
CA GLN A 387 19.36 1.35 31.79
C GLN A 387 20.44 0.59 31.02
N ASN A 388 20.45 -0.75 31.07
CA ASN A 388 21.43 -1.56 30.33
C ASN A 388 20.72 -2.43 29.28
N GLY A 389 20.28 -1.78 28.20
CA GLY A 389 19.74 -2.45 27.02
C GLY A 389 20.73 -3.48 26.48
N VAL A 390 20.33 -4.75 26.52
CA VAL A 390 21.04 -5.87 25.90
C VAL A 390 20.94 -5.69 24.38
N TYR A 391 21.98 -5.12 23.79
CA TYR A 391 22.14 -5.05 22.34
C TYR A 391 22.38 -6.46 21.78
N LEU A 392 21.44 -6.97 20.99
CA LEU A 392 21.70 -8.04 20.05
C LEU A 392 22.70 -7.52 19.00
N ARG A 393 23.97 -7.89 19.16
CA ARG A 393 25.01 -7.68 18.15
C ARG A 393 24.62 -8.42 16.87
N SER A 394 24.44 -7.69 15.78
CA SER A 394 24.43 -8.25 14.43
C SER A 394 25.78 -8.94 14.13
N PRO A 395 25.81 -10.12 13.47
CA PRO A 395 27.07 -10.71 13.06
C PRO A 395 27.75 -9.83 12.01
N THR A 396 29.01 -9.51 12.28
CA THR A 396 29.97 -8.88 11.37
C THR A 396 30.10 -9.67 10.07
N GLY A 397 30.03 -8.96 8.94
CA GLY A 397 30.15 -9.52 7.59
C GLY A 397 31.48 -10.25 7.38
N SER A 398 31.39 -11.46 6.83
CA SER A 398 32.52 -12.15 6.22
C SER A 398 32.55 -11.82 4.74
N GLU A 399 33.65 -11.23 4.31
CA GLU A 399 34.02 -10.98 2.91
C GLU A 399 33.95 -12.28 2.08
N TYR A 400 33.19 -12.26 0.99
CA TYR A 400 33.37 -13.19 -0.12
C TYR A 400 33.53 -12.38 -1.40
N ASN A 401 34.75 -12.39 -1.93
CA ASN A 401 35.06 -11.94 -3.28
C ASN A 401 34.34 -12.84 -4.28
N VAL A 402 33.49 -12.25 -5.14
CA VAL A 402 32.95 -12.92 -6.33
C VAL A 402 33.56 -12.29 -7.56
N ALA A 403 34.31 -13.09 -8.29
CA ALA A 403 34.85 -12.76 -9.60
C ALA A 403 33.71 -12.75 -10.64
N ASN A 404 33.65 -11.68 -11.42
CA ASN A 404 32.81 -11.55 -12.60
C ASN A 404 33.07 -12.69 -13.60
N ASN A 405 32.01 -13.30 -14.11
CA ASN A 405 31.98 -13.76 -15.49
C ASN A 405 30.55 -13.75 -16.04
N ALA A 406 30.40 -13.04 -17.15
CA ALA A 406 29.16 -12.86 -17.88
C ALA A 406 28.90 -14.03 -18.85
N SER A 407 27.68 -14.56 -18.83
CA SER A 407 26.99 -15.11 -20.01
C SER A 407 25.51 -15.46 -19.71
N ASN A 408 24.58 -14.76 -20.36
CA ASN A 408 23.15 -15.05 -20.64
C ASN A 408 22.26 -15.58 -19.47
N GLY A 409 21.33 -14.84 -18.84
CA GLY A 409 20.86 -13.45 -18.90
C GLY A 409 19.97 -13.12 -17.66
N PRO A 410 20.09 -11.94 -17.01
CA PRO A 410 19.46 -11.63 -15.71
C PRO A 410 18.26 -10.66 -15.74
N GLU A 411 17.72 -10.30 -16.92
CA GLU A 411 16.86 -9.10 -17.09
C GLU A 411 15.47 -9.14 -16.42
N ARG A 412 14.95 -10.30 -16.01
CA ARG A 412 13.60 -10.43 -15.40
C ARG A 412 13.60 -10.92 -13.94
N ALA A 413 14.77 -10.92 -13.32
CA ALA A 413 14.91 -11.40 -11.97
C ALA A 413 14.33 -10.37 -10.97
N LEU A 414 13.54 -10.85 -10.01
CA LEU A 414 13.12 -10.03 -8.86
C LEU A 414 14.29 -9.84 -7.87
N GLY A 415 15.28 -10.75 -7.92
CA GLY A 415 16.57 -10.64 -7.23
C GLY A 415 17.72 -10.49 -8.24
N GLY A 416 18.43 -9.37 -8.18
CA GLY A 416 19.57 -9.06 -9.06
C GLY A 416 20.13 -7.68 -8.74
N ASP A 417 21.44 -7.51 -8.99
CA ASP A 417 22.39 -6.43 -8.62
C ASP A 417 21.97 -4.98 -8.97
N ALA A 418 20.77 -4.56 -8.58
CA ALA A 418 20.58 -3.16 -8.23
C ALA A 418 21.37 -2.96 -6.95
N VAL A 419 22.55 -2.34 -7.09
CA VAL A 419 23.48 -1.86 -6.05
C VAL A 419 22.97 -2.14 -4.64
N ASP A 420 23.74 -2.92 -3.89
CA ASP A 420 23.63 -3.13 -2.45
C ASP A 420 23.66 -1.80 -1.66
N ILE A 421 22.63 -0.98 -1.83
CA ILE A 421 22.24 0.17 -1.01
C ILE A 421 21.13 -0.33 -0.08
N GLY A 422 21.34 -1.50 0.54
CA GLY A 422 20.69 -1.95 1.77
C GLY A 422 19.19 -1.67 1.97
N GLY A 423 18.34 -1.70 0.93
CA GLY A 423 16.89 -1.44 1.06
C GLY A 423 16.55 -0.11 1.72
N ARG A 424 17.39 0.92 1.57
CA ARG A 424 17.27 2.22 2.25
C ARG A 424 17.17 3.34 1.23
N LEU A 425 16.29 4.29 1.51
CA LEU A 425 16.18 5.51 0.70
C LEU A 425 17.42 6.40 0.92
N PRO A 426 17.77 7.26 -0.05
CA PRO A 426 18.80 8.28 0.15
C PRO A 426 18.50 9.17 1.36
N VAL A 427 19.55 9.62 2.05
CA VAL A 427 19.40 10.50 3.24
C VAL A 427 18.62 11.78 2.90
N SER A 428 18.83 12.34 1.70
CA SER A 428 18.10 13.51 1.20
C SER A 428 16.59 13.27 1.08
N THR A 429 16.17 12.07 0.72
CA THR A 429 14.75 11.70 0.61
C THR A 429 14.07 11.76 1.98
N TYR A 430 14.74 11.31 3.04
CA TYR A 430 14.22 11.47 4.40
C TYR A 430 14.11 12.94 4.81
N ASP A 431 15.07 13.78 4.42
CA ASP A 431 15.01 15.24 4.65
C ASP A 431 13.82 15.90 3.95
N GLU A 432 13.52 15.48 2.72
CA GLU A 432 12.33 15.94 1.98
C GLU A 432 11.02 15.54 2.68
N ILE A 433 10.94 14.29 3.16
CA ILE A 433 9.79 13.80 3.93
C ILE A 433 9.61 14.61 5.22
N LEU A 434 10.69 14.86 5.96
CA LEU A 434 10.64 15.64 7.21
C LEU A 434 10.22 17.09 6.95
N ALA A 435 10.77 17.73 5.92
CA ALA A 435 10.38 19.09 5.54
C ALA A 435 8.89 19.19 5.16
N MET A 436 8.39 18.21 4.40
CA MET A 436 6.97 18.08 4.07
C MET A 436 6.11 17.93 5.32
N LEU A 437 6.52 17.05 6.24
CA LEU A 437 5.83 16.76 7.49
C LEU A 437 5.76 18.01 8.38
N HIS A 438 6.88 18.72 8.60
CA HIS A 438 6.93 19.93 9.42
C HIS A 438 6.02 21.02 8.87
N LYS A 439 6.03 21.23 7.56
CA LYS A 439 5.11 22.16 6.88
C LYS A 439 3.65 21.78 7.13
N TYR A 440 3.31 20.49 7.07
CA TYR A 440 1.97 19.99 7.35
C TYR A 440 1.57 20.20 8.82
N VAL A 441 2.45 19.88 9.77
CA VAL A 441 2.22 20.05 11.22
C VAL A 441 1.98 21.51 11.60
N VAL A 442 2.77 22.44 11.06
CA VAL A 442 2.57 23.89 11.31
C VAL A 442 1.18 24.34 10.87
N ARG A 443 0.73 23.85 9.70
CA ARG A 443 -0.61 24.14 9.18
C ARG A 443 -1.71 23.57 10.08
N GLU A 444 -1.60 22.32 10.52
CA GLU A 444 -2.61 21.68 11.39
C GLU A 444 -2.66 22.32 12.78
N LYS A 445 -1.52 22.67 13.38
CA LYS A 445 -1.47 23.44 14.64
C LYS A 445 -2.19 24.80 14.50
N THR A 446 -2.05 25.45 13.35
CA THR A 446 -2.72 26.72 13.04
C THR A 446 -4.22 26.52 12.86
N GLN A 447 -4.65 25.50 12.11
CA GLN A 447 -6.06 25.15 11.94
C GLN A 447 -6.73 24.81 13.27
N ARG A 448 -6.06 24.05 14.16
CA ARG A 448 -6.56 23.74 15.51
C ARG A 448 -6.85 25.02 16.31
N LYS A 449 -5.91 25.98 16.29
CA LYS A 449 -6.07 27.28 17.00
C LYS A 449 -7.27 28.05 16.45
N TRP A 450 -7.37 28.20 15.13
CA TRP A 450 -8.48 28.95 14.52
C TRP A 450 -9.84 28.30 14.72
N ARG A 451 -9.93 26.96 14.62
CA ARG A 451 -11.17 26.22 14.90
C ARG A 451 -11.58 26.32 16.37
N GLY A 452 -10.61 26.23 17.29
CA GLY A 452 -10.86 26.46 18.71
C GLY A 452 -11.34 27.88 18.99
N ALA A 453 -10.69 28.89 18.39
CA ALA A 453 -11.11 30.29 18.51
C ALA A 453 -12.52 30.51 17.93
N HIS A 454 -12.86 29.87 16.81
CA HIS A 454 -14.21 29.92 16.21
C HIS A 454 -15.27 29.40 17.19
N PHE A 455 -15.02 28.27 17.85
CA PHE A 455 -15.90 27.73 18.90
C PHE A 455 -16.12 28.75 20.03
N PHE A 456 -15.05 29.24 20.66
CA PHE A 456 -15.18 30.17 21.80
C PHE A 456 -15.81 31.51 21.40
N THR A 457 -15.58 31.97 20.17
CA THR A 457 -16.22 33.18 19.64
C THR A 457 -17.73 33.00 19.56
N TRP A 458 -18.22 31.87 19.03
CA TRP A 458 -19.66 31.61 18.95
C TRP A 458 -20.31 31.35 20.31
N VAL A 459 -19.59 30.79 21.28
CA VAL A 459 -20.04 30.72 22.67
C VAL A 459 -20.24 32.13 23.25
N ALA A 460 -19.30 33.04 23.01
CA ALA A 460 -19.43 34.44 23.46
C ALA A 460 -20.58 35.17 22.75
N VAL A 461 -20.74 34.98 21.44
CA VAL A 461 -21.86 35.55 20.67
C VAL A 461 -23.20 35.02 21.17
N LEU A 462 -23.31 33.73 21.50
CA LEU A 462 -24.52 33.16 22.08
C LEU A 462 -24.86 33.83 23.42
N ILE A 463 -23.89 33.97 24.32
CA ILE A 463 -24.09 34.63 25.61
C ILE A 463 -24.54 36.08 25.41
N ALA A 464 -23.90 36.82 24.49
CA ALA A 464 -24.27 38.18 24.16
C ALA A 464 -25.70 38.28 23.59
N CYS A 465 -26.09 37.37 22.70
CA CYS A 465 -27.45 37.30 22.16
C CYS A 465 -28.48 36.96 23.25
N LEU A 466 -28.18 36.01 24.14
CA LEU A 466 -29.05 35.65 25.26
C LEU A 466 -29.30 36.82 26.20
N VAL A 467 -28.28 37.64 26.48
CA VAL A 467 -28.43 38.88 27.23
C VAL A 467 -29.22 39.91 26.41
N GLY A 468 -28.90 40.08 25.13
CA GLY A 468 -29.55 41.04 24.23
C GLY A 468 -31.06 40.80 24.07
N VAL A 469 -31.53 39.56 24.15
CA VAL A 469 -32.95 39.20 24.11
C VAL A 469 -33.78 39.93 25.18
N TRP A 470 -33.19 40.24 26.35
CA TRP A 470 -33.90 40.97 27.41
C TRP A 470 -34.16 42.44 27.09
N PHE A 471 -33.45 43.01 26.11
CA PHE A 471 -33.46 44.44 25.82
C PHE A 471 -34.09 44.79 24.46
N VAL A 472 -34.54 43.80 23.69
CA VAL A 472 -35.13 44.03 22.36
C VAL A 472 -36.65 44.24 22.47
N PRO A 473 -37.20 45.31 21.89
CA PRO A 473 -38.63 45.62 21.99
C PRO A 473 -39.52 44.79 21.07
N HIS A 474 -38.93 44.09 20.10
CA HIS A 474 -39.67 43.34 19.09
C HIS A 474 -39.31 41.86 19.09
N ASN A 475 -40.32 41.00 19.17
CA ASN A 475 -40.16 39.54 19.22
C ASN A 475 -39.41 38.97 18.00
N TYR A 476 -39.56 39.56 16.81
CA TYR A 476 -38.85 39.09 15.63
C TYR A 476 -37.32 39.30 15.73
N VAL A 477 -36.87 40.35 16.43
CA VAL A 477 -35.45 40.60 16.66
C VAL A 477 -34.88 39.58 17.63
N ALA A 478 -35.60 39.27 18.71
CA ALA A 478 -35.22 38.19 19.63
C ALA A 478 -35.10 36.85 18.91
N PHE A 479 -36.06 36.53 18.03
CA PHE A 479 -36.01 35.33 17.20
C PHE A 479 -34.77 35.28 16.30
N ILE A 480 -34.44 36.38 15.61
CA ILE A 480 -33.26 36.44 14.73
C ILE A 480 -31.96 36.26 15.54
N LEU A 481 -31.83 36.93 16.68
CA LEU A 481 -30.65 36.81 17.56
C LEU A 481 -30.46 35.36 18.02
N MET A 482 -31.54 34.69 18.41
CA MET A 482 -31.51 33.28 18.81
C MET A 482 -31.18 32.35 17.66
N LEU A 483 -31.78 32.56 16.48
CA LEU A 483 -31.55 31.72 15.31
C LEU A 483 -30.10 31.81 14.83
N VAL A 484 -29.56 33.02 14.66
CA VAL A 484 -28.19 33.23 14.16
C VAL A 484 -27.17 32.72 15.17
N SER A 485 -27.34 33.03 16.45
CA SER A 485 -26.42 32.55 17.49
C SER A 485 -26.44 31.04 17.64
N SER A 486 -27.61 30.39 17.51
CA SER A 486 -27.73 28.94 17.57
C SER A 486 -27.09 28.26 16.37
N LEU A 487 -27.34 28.75 15.14
CA LEU A 487 -26.69 28.22 13.93
C LEU A 487 -25.17 28.39 13.99
N GLY A 488 -24.71 29.56 14.43
CA GLY A 488 -23.29 29.83 14.66
C GLY A 488 -22.68 28.90 15.70
N LEU A 489 -23.33 28.69 16.84
CA LEU A 489 -22.89 27.75 17.88
C LEU A 489 -22.80 26.32 17.34
N VAL A 490 -23.73 25.86 16.52
CA VAL A 490 -23.66 24.53 15.90
C VAL A 490 -22.39 24.42 15.06
N THR A 491 -22.11 25.39 14.19
CA THR A 491 -20.89 25.38 13.37
C THR A 491 -19.62 25.46 14.23
N GLY A 492 -19.60 26.34 15.25
CA GLY A 492 -18.49 26.46 16.19
C GLY A 492 -18.26 25.19 17.00
N THR A 493 -19.32 24.50 17.42
CA THR A 493 -19.23 23.24 18.18
C THR A 493 -18.64 22.12 17.33
N VAL A 494 -19.07 22.00 16.07
CA VAL A 494 -18.46 21.05 15.12
C VAL A 494 -16.97 21.33 14.95
N ASP A 495 -16.58 22.59 14.74
CA ASP A 495 -15.16 22.98 14.63
C ASP A 495 -14.37 22.71 15.91
N GLY A 496 -14.94 23.00 17.07
CA GLY A 496 -14.34 22.72 18.37
C GLY A 496 -14.09 21.23 18.60
N LEU A 497 -15.06 20.38 18.25
CA LEU A 497 -14.92 18.92 18.32
C LEU A 497 -13.85 18.40 17.36
N ILE A 498 -13.80 18.94 16.13
CA ILE A 498 -12.75 18.58 15.15
C ILE A 498 -11.36 18.98 15.68
N ALA A 499 -11.23 20.19 16.24
CA ALA A 499 -9.97 20.65 16.82
C ALA A 499 -9.52 19.80 18.02
N LEU A 500 -10.46 19.41 18.89
CA LEU A 500 -10.17 18.67 20.12
C LEU A 500 -9.89 17.19 19.88
N LEU A 501 -10.67 16.53 19.03
CA LEU A 501 -10.57 15.08 18.84
C LEU A 501 -9.70 14.77 17.63
N PHE A 502 -10.12 15.23 16.45
CA PHE A 502 -9.49 14.83 15.20
C PHE A 502 -8.07 15.39 15.05
N VAL A 503 -7.88 16.70 15.14
CA VAL A 503 -6.54 17.30 14.91
C VAL A 503 -5.54 16.80 15.96
N ASN A 504 -5.99 16.51 17.18
CA ASN A 504 -5.12 15.92 18.19
C ASN A 504 -4.72 14.48 17.86
N THR A 505 -5.64 13.64 17.38
CA THR A 505 -5.29 12.28 16.91
C THR A 505 -4.35 12.32 15.71
N GLU A 506 -4.58 13.25 14.76
CA GLU A 506 -3.73 13.42 13.58
C GLU A 506 -2.33 13.89 13.97
N LEU A 507 -2.19 14.88 14.86
CA LEU A 507 -0.90 15.34 15.36
C LEU A 507 -0.13 14.24 16.09
N ARG A 508 -0.80 13.34 16.82
CA ARG A 508 -0.14 12.19 17.46
C ARG A 508 0.36 11.17 16.43
N ALA A 509 -0.45 10.88 15.41
CA ALA A 509 -0.03 10.01 14.31
C ALA A 509 1.15 10.60 13.51
N LEU A 510 1.17 11.93 13.32
CA LEU A 510 2.29 12.63 12.67
C LEU A 510 3.58 12.55 13.49
N LYS A 511 3.50 12.63 14.83
CA LYS A 511 4.66 12.47 15.71
C LYS A 511 5.27 11.06 15.59
N GLU A 512 4.41 10.04 15.56
CA GLU A 512 4.86 8.66 15.36
C GLU A 512 5.55 8.51 14.00
N PHE A 513 4.90 8.98 12.93
CA PHE A 513 5.44 8.92 11.59
C PHE A 513 6.78 9.66 11.47
N GLU A 514 6.90 10.84 12.10
CA GLU A 514 8.15 11.59 12.13
C GLU A 514 9.26 10.83 12.85
N TRP A 515 8.98 10.26 14.02
CA TRP A 515 9.97 9.46 14.76
C TRP A 515 10.46 8.29 13.91
N GLU A 516 9.56 7.59 13.21
CA GLU A 516 9.92 6.50 12.31
C GLU A 516 10.84 6.95 11.17
N ILE A 517 10.57 8.11 10.58
CA ILE A 517 11.39 8.68 9.50
C ILE A 517 12.76 9.12 10.03
N LEU A 518 12.82 9.77 11.19
CA LEU A 518 14.08 10.15 11.83
C LEU A 518 14.91 8.91 12.17
N ASN A 519 14.28 7.85 12.70
CA ASN A 519 14.94 6.58 13.00
C ASN A 519 15.48 5.91 11.73
N ALA A 520 14.68 5.86 10.66
CA ALA A 520 15.14 5.32 9.38
C ALA A 520 16.28 6.14 8.77
N LYS A 521 16.22 7.47 8.88
CA LYS A 521 17.31 8.38 8.48
C LYS A 521 18.59 8.13 9.27
N ALA A 522 18.49 7.99 10.60
CA ALA A 522 19.64 7.71 11.46
C ALA A 522 20.29 6.38 11.09
N ALA A 523 19.47 5.33 10.88
CA ALA A 523 19.94 4.04 10.42
C ALA A 523 20.67 4.13 9.06
N ALA A 524 20.15 4.91 8.11
CA ALA A 524 20.75 5.09 6.79
C ALA A 524 22.03 5.95 6.78
N GLY A 525 22.08 7.01 7.60
CA GLY A 525 23.19 7.96 7.64
C GLY A 525 24.26 7.68 8.71
N GLY A 526 24.07 6.67 9.57
CA GLY A 526 24.98 6.38 10.69
C GLY A 526 24.95 7.44 11.81
N GLY A 527 23.87 8.23 11.89
CA GLY A 527 23.70 9.29 12.89
C GLY A 527 23.20 8.76 14.25
N PRO A 528 23.27 9.57 15.31
CA PRO A 528 22.69 9.21 16.59
C PRO A 528 21.17 9.01 16.47
N MET A 529 20.65 8.06 17.25
CA MET A 529 19.21 7.82 17.33
C MET A 529 18.51 9.10 17.83
N PRO A 530 17.38 9.49 17.21
CA PRO A 530 16.61 10.62 17.70
C PRO A 530 16.00 10.30 19.07
N ASP A 531 16.16 11.23 20.03
CA ASP A 531 15.30 11.26 21.21
C ASP A 531 13.85 11.57 20.80
N ASP A 532 12.89 11.30 21.70
CA ASP A 532 11.47 11.58 21.46
C ASP A 532 11.25 13.02 20.95
N SER A 533 10.53 13.14 19.84
CA SER A 533 10.34 14.43 19.16
C SER A 533 9.60 15.45 20.05
N THR A 534 10.16 16.65 20.17
CA THR A 534 9.74 17.66 21.17
C THR A 534 8.57 18.57 20.74
N TRP A 535 7.78 18.19 19.74
CA TRP A 535 6.74 19.06 19.15
C TRP A 535 5.60 19.55 20.04
#